data_AF-A0A349A6N6-F1
#
_entry.id   AF-A0A349A6N6-F1
#
_cell.length_a   1.000
_cell.length_b   1.000
_cell.length_c   1.000
_cell.angle_alpha   90.00
_cell.angle_beta   90.00
_cell.angle_gamma   90.00
#
_symmetry.space_group_name_H-M   'P 1'
#
loop_
_entity.id
_entity.type
_entity.pdbx_description
1 polymer ?
#
loop_
_entity_poly.entity_id
_entity_poly.type
_entity_poly.pdbx_seq_one_letter_code
_entity_poly.pdbx_strand_id
1 'polypeptide(L)'
;MNIHILETTNNFIKVQENVWESGYWNLDESQAKKLVGGEIYFHKKRQEPSFYGGTILAYRVAPEGVHEGRIIFTLKHLTACRNVRTDKSGWSKNMKVIDPQP
;
A
#
# COMPACT_ATOMS: atom_id res chain seq x y z
N MET A 1 -2.96 9.17 7.34
CA MET A 1 -2.32 7.88 7.67
C MET A 1 -1.50 7.42 6.49
N ASN A 2 -0.39 6.73 6.72
CA ASN A 2 0.43 6.12 5.67
C ASN A 2 0.54 4.61 5.88
N ILE A 3 0.99 3.87 4.87
CA ILE A 3 1.16 2.41 4.98
C ILE A 3 2.43 1.94 4.29
N HIS A 4 3.19 1.08 4.98
CA HIS A 4 4.29 0.31 4.40
C HIS A 4 3.85 -1.12 4.13
N ILE A 5 4.17 -1.67 2.97
CA ILE A 5 3.74 -2.99 2.52
C ILE A 5 4.92 -3.79 1.95
N LEU A 6 4.97 -5.08 2.25
CA LEU A 6 5.85 -6.03 1.56
C LEU A 6 5.21 -6.52 0.27
N GLU A 7 5.80 -6.12 -0.86
CA GLU A 7 5.34 -6.48 -2.21
C GLU A 7 6.47 -7.19 -2.95
N THR A 8 6.48 -8.52 -2.85
CA THR A 8 7.53 -9.38 -3.39
C THR A 8 7.25 -9.86 -4.81
N THR A 9 5.99 -9.83 -5.27
CA THR A 9 5.57 -10.39 -6.56
C THR A 9 5.49 -9.37 -7.69
N ASN A 10 5.68 -8.07 -7.40
CA ASN A 10 5.54 -6.97 -8.37
C ASN A 10 4.15 -6.93 -9.01
N ASN A 11 3.12 -7.23 -8.23
CA ASN A 11 1.75 -7.22 -8.71
C ASN A 11 1.21 -5.78 -8.78
N PHE A 12 1.55 -5.06 -9.85
CA PHE A 12 1.04 -3.72 -10.15
C PHE A 12 0.36 -3.70 -11.51
N ILE A 13 -0.86 -3.18 -11.55
CA ILE A 13 -1.63 -3.04 -12.79
C ILE A 13 -1.67 -1.56 -13.15
N LYS A 14 -1.21 -1.21 -14.35
CA LYS A 14 -1.30 0.16 -14.85
C LYS A 14 -2.76 0.45 -15.21
N VAL A 15 -3.35 1.45 -14.57
CA VAL A 15 -4.72 1.91 -14.90
C VAL A 15 -4.67 3.08 -15.87
N GLN A 16 -3.79 4.05 -15.60
CA GLN A 16 -3.57 5.23 -16.45
C GLN A 16 -2.11 5.67 -16.38
N GLU A 17 -1.77 6.79 -17.01
CA GLU A 17 -0.45 7.38 -16.88
C GLU A 17 -0.17 7.76 -15.41
N ASN A 18 0.92 7.22 -14.85
CA ASN A 18 1.32 7.40 -13.46
C ASN A 18 0.30 6.92 -12.40
N VAL A 19 -0.77 6.22 -12.80
CA VAL A 19 -1.77 5.67 -11.88
C VAL A 19 -1.79 4.14 -11.98
N TRP A 20 -1.67 3.49 -10.82
CA TRP A 20 -1.48 2.06 -10.70
C TRP A 20 -2.39 1.48 -9.63
N GLU A 21 -2.85 0.26 -9.86
CA GLU A 21 -3.43 -0.59 -8.83
C GLU A 21 -2.36 -1.47 -8.22
N SER A 22 -2.43 -1.65 -6.90
CA SER A 22 -1.60 -2.60 -6.16
C SER A 22 -2.12 -4.03 -6.27
N GLY A 23 -1.42 -4.97 -5.63
CA GLY A 23 -1.95 -6.30 -5.32
C GLY A 23 -3.09 -6.28 -4.28
N TYR A 24 -3.32 -7.45 -3.68
CA TYR A 24 -4.44 -7.73 -2.78
C TYR A 24 -4.00 -7.77 -1.32
N TRP A 25 -4.52 -6.87 -0.50
CA TRP A 25 -4.08 -6.67 0.88
C TRP A 25 -5.12 -7.08 1.90
N ASN A 26 -4.69 -7.80 2.94
CA ASN A 26 -5.56 -8.21 4.05
C ASN A 26 -5.68 -7.08 5.08
N LEU A 27 -6.44 -6.05 4.73
CA LEU A 27 -6.65 -4.86 5.54
C LEU A 27 -8.15 -4.62 5.72
N ASP A 28 -8.57 -4.19 6.90
CA ASP A 28 -9.95 -3.80 7.14
C ASP A 28 -10.35 -2.61 6.26
N GLU A 29 -11.56 -2.64 5.70
CA GLU A 29 -12.06 -1.58 4.85
C GLU A 29 -12.06 -0.21 5.56
N SER A 30 -12.40 -0.20 6.86
CA SER A 30 -12.38 1.02 7.67
C SER A 30 -10.98 1.65 7.78
N GLN A 31 -9.92 0.84 7.77
CA GLN A 31 -8.53 1.31 7.73
C GLN A 31 -8.14 1.76 6.32
N ALA A 32 -8.54 1.01 5.28
CA ALA A 32 -8.31 1.37 3.89
C ALA A 32 -8.88 2.76 3.57
N LYS A 33 -10.09 3.05 4.06
CA LYS A 33 -10.73 4.36 3.91
C LYS A 33 -9.92 5.51 4.51
N LYS A 34 -9.29 5.32 5.67
CA LYS A 34 -8.45 6.34 6.32
C LYS A 34 -7.09 6.54 5.65
N LEU A 35 -6.66 5.58 4.84
CA LEU A 35 -5.42 5.65 4.07
C LEU A 35 -5.57 6.43 2.76
N VAL A 36 -6.80 6.62 2.25
CA VAL A 36 -7.05 7.45 1.07
C VAL A 36 -6.56 8.88 1.33
N GLY A 37 -5.80 9.42 0.38
CA GLY A 37 -5.10 10.70 0.51
C GLY A 37 -3.73 10.62 1.22
N GLY A 38 -3.42 9.48 1.84
CA GLY A 38 -2.11 9.20 2.43
C GLY A 38 -1.11 8.59 1.45
N GLU A 39 0.06 8.23 1.98
CA GLU A 39 1.13 7.62 1.19
C GLU A 39 1.24 6.11 1.42
N ILE A 40 1.50 5.38 0.35
CA ILE A 40 1.80 3.95 0.35
C ILE A 40 3.23 3.71 -0.12
N TYR A 41 3.95 2.85 0.60
CA TYR A 41 5.33 2.50 0.31
C TYR A 41 5.46 0.98 0.19
N PHE A 42 6.02 0.52 -0.94
CA PHE A 42 6.22 -0.89 -1.23
C PHE A 42 7.69 -1.27 -1.06
N HIS A 43 7.93 -2.32 -0.28
CA HIS A 43 9.24 -2.81 0.10
C HIS A 43 9.41 -4.26 -0.37
N LYS A 44 10.64 -4.64 -0.72
CA LYS A 44 10.99 -6.05 -0.95
C LYS A 44 11.20 -6.80 0.36
N LYS A 45 11.72 -6.13 1.39
CA LYS A 45 11.86 -6.63 2.76
C LYS A 45 11.55 -5.53 3.78
N ARG A 46 11.15 -5.91 5.00
CA ARG A 46 10.64 -4.97 6.04
C ARG A 46 11.55 -3.79 6.36
N GLN A 47 12.86 -3.98 6.23
CA GLN A 47 13.87 -2.96 6.59
C GLN A 47 14.59 -2.40 5.36
N GLU A 48 14.26 -2.90 4.16
CA GLU A 48 14.81 -2.36 2.92
C GLU A 48 14.09 -1.06 2.54
N PRO A 49 14.77 -0.13 1.85
CA PRO A 49 14.12 1.03 1.28
C PRO A 49 12.93 0.64 0.39
N SER A 50 11.91 1.48 0.36
CA SER A 50 10.82 1.33 -0.58
C SER A 50 11.34 1.42 -2.02
N PHE A 51 10.96 0.46 -2.86
CA PHE A 51 11.32 0.46 -4.27
C PHE A 51 10.25 1.17 -5.13
N TYR A 52 9.04 1.31 -4.57
CA TYR A 52 7.90 1.91 -5.23
C TYR A 52 6.94 2.49 -4.19
N GLY A 53 6.07 3.39 -4.62
CA GLY A 53 5.09 4.01 -3.74
C GLY A 53 4.41 5.20 -4.39
N GLY A 54 3.50 5.80 -3.65
CA GLY A 54 2.72 6.92 -4.17
C GLY A 54 1.65 7.40 -3.21
N THR A 55 0.84 8.33 -3.68
CA THR A 55 -0.34 8.80 -2.97
C THR A 55 -1.51 7.87 -3.28
N ILE A 56 -2.19 7.37 -2.25
CA ILE A 56 -3.39 6.56 -2.41
C ILE A 56 -4.53 7.47 -2.88
N LEU A 57 -5.05 7.22 -4.07
CA LEU A 57 -6.17 7.96 -4.65
C LEU A 57 -7.52 7.35 -4.25
N ALA A 58 -7.60 6.03 -4.22
CA ALA A 58 -8.81 5.29 -3.92
C ALA A 58 -8.46 3.86 -3.47
N TYR A 59 -9.48 3.13 -3.02
CA TYR A 59 -9.40 1.70 -2.83
C TYR A 59 -10.67 1.04 -3.38
N ARG A 60 -10.57 -0.27 -3.64
CA ARG A 60 -11.73 -1.13 -3.85
C ARG A 60 -11.55 -2.45 -3.12
N VAL A 61 -12.66 -3.09 -2.79
CA VAL A 61 -12.68 -4.44 -2.25
C VAL A 61 -12.71 -5.41 -3.43
N ALA A 62 -11.86 -6.42 -3.39
CA ALA A 62 -11.85 -7.47 -4.39
C ALA A 62 -13.18 -8.24 -4.34
N PRO A 63 -13.81 -8.46 -5.52
CA PRO A 63 -15.08 -9.19 -5.61
C PRO A 63 -14.88 -10.68 -5.29
N GLU A 64 -15.96 -11.47 -5.41
CA GLU A 64 -15.95 -12.92 -5.19
C GLU A 64 -14.77 -13.63 -5.86
N GLY A 65 -14.21 -14.61 -5.16
CA GLY A 65 -13.08 -15.42 -5.62
C GLY A 65 -11.99 -15.61 -4.57
N VAL A 66 -10.80 -16.05 -5.00
CA VAL A 66 -9.68 -16.40 -4.09
C VAL A 66 -9.11 -15.22 -3.29
N HIS A 67 -9.47 -13.99 -3.67
CA HIS A 67 -9.06 -12.76 -3.01
C HIS A 67 -10.24 -11.94 -2.48
N GLU A 68 -11.43 -12.52 -2.40
CA GLU A 68 -12.63 -11.86 -1.90
C GLU A 68 -12.37 -11.15 -0.56
N GLY A 69 -12.87 -9.92 -0.45
CA GLY A 69 -12.71 -9.09 0.75
C GLY A 69 -11.34 -8.42 0.90
N ARG A 70 -10.36 -8.70 0.02
CA ARG A 70 -9.05 -8.04 0.05
C ARG A 70 -9.12 -6.63 -0.52
N ILE A 71 -8.28 -5.73 0.01
CA ILE A 71 -8.20 -4.35 -0.45
C ILE A 71 -7.20 -4.24 -1.59
N ILE A 72 -7.61 -3.53 -2.64
CA ILE A 72 -6.77 -3.10 -3.76
C ILE A 72 -6.70 -1.58 -3.71
N PHE A 73 -5.50 -1.03 -3.64
CA PHE A 73 -5.29 0.42 -3.66
C PHE A 73 -5.04 0.90 -5.08
N THR A 74 -5.70 1.99 -5.46
CA THR A 74 -5.32 2.79 -6.61
C THR A 74 -4.44 3.92 -6.12
N LEU A 75 -3.23 4.06 -6.67
CA LEU A 75 -2.26 5.06 -6.27
C LEU A 75 -1.70 5.83 -7.47
N LYS A 76 -1.36 7.10 -7.25
CA LYS A 76 -0.53 7.87 -8.16
C LYS A 76 0.92 7.71 -7.75
N HIS A 77 1.75 7.16 -8.63
CA HIS A 77 3.17 6.99 -8.36
C HIS A 77 3.83 8.33 -8.03
N LEU A 78 4.63 8.33 -6.96
CA LEU A 78 5.39 9.51 -6.52
C LEU A 78 6.83 9.10 -6.29
N THR A 79 7.77 9.79 -6.96
CA THR A 79 9.21 9.53 -6.82
C THR A 79 9.72 9.75 -5.40
N ALA A 80 9.11 10.67 -4.65
CA ALA A 80 9.42 10.91 -3.24
C ALA A 80 9.13 9.69 -2.34
N CYS A 81 8.25 8.78 -2.77
CA CYS A 81 7.94 7.55 -2.04
C CYS A 81 8.94 6.42 -2.32
N ARG A 82 10.00 6.66 -3.10
CA ARG A 82 11.14 5.73 -3.26
C ARG A 82 12.22 6.01 -2.24
N ASN A 83 12.97 4.97 -1.88
CA ASN A 83 14.05 5.02 -0.91
C ASN A 83 13.63 5.38 0.52
N VAL A 84 12.33 5.32 0.84
CA VAL A 84 11.81 5.55 2.18
C VAL A 84 12.05 4.30 3.02
N ARG A 85 12.62 4.48 4.22
CA ARG A 85 12.82 3.39 5.18
C ARG A 85 11.78 3.48 6.30
N THR A 86 11.49 2.34 6.91
CA THR A 86 10.68 2.26 8.12
C THR A 86 11.38 1.36 9.13
N ASP A 87 11.08 1.56 10.42
CA ASP A 87 11.63 0.73 11.47
C ASP A 87 10.99 -0.67 11.52
N LYS A 88 11.60 -1.57 12.29
CA LYS A 88 11.19 -2.98 12.42
C LYS A 88 9.92 -3.20 13.25
N SER A 89 9.45 -2.21 13.99
CA SER A 89 8.26 -2.32 14.86
C SER A 89 6.96 -2.01 14.09
N GLY A 90 5.81 -2.35 14.66
CA GLY A 90 4.49 -2.04 14.09
C GLY A 90 4.09 -2.84 12.84
N TRP A 91 4.91 -3.77 12.38
CA TRP A 91 4.57 -4.67 11.28
C TRP A 91 3.60 -5.77 11.74
N SER A 92 2.45 -5.86 11.08
CA SER A 92 1.53 -6.98 11.17
C SER A 92 1.52 -7.74 9.84
N LYS A 93 1.94 -9.01 9.86
CA LYS A 93 2.14 -9.83 8.67
C LYS A 93 3.05 -9.12 7.64
N ASN A 94 2.47 -8.60 6.57
CA ASN A 94 3.18 -7.96 5.46
C ASN A 94 2.93 -6.45 5.37
N MET A 95 2.29 -5.85 6.38
CA MET A 95 1.86 -4.45 6.36
C MET A 95 2.17 -3.74 7.67
N LYS A 96 2.39 -2.43 7.60
CA LYS A 96 2.54 -1.53 8.74
C LYS A 96 1.80 -0.24 8.46
N VAL A 97 0.76 0.03 9.22
CA VAL A 97 -0.01 1.27 9.13
C VAL A 97 0.59 2.30 10.09
N ILE A 98 0.85 3.50 9.59
CA ILE A 98 1.34 4.65 10.35
C ILE A 98 0.17 5.62 10.49
N ASP A 99 -0.36 5.71 11.71
CA ASP A 99 -1.29 6.78 12.05
C ASP A 99 -0.49 8.01 12.48
N PRO A 100 -0.70 9.20 11.92
CA PRO A 100 -0.27 10.41 12.59
C PRO A 100 -0.91 10.42 13.99
N GLN A 101 -0.09 10.20 15.02
CA GLN A 101 -0.55 10.40 16.39
C GLN A 101 -1.08 11.84 16.53
N PRO A 102 -2.14 12.06 17.33
CA PRO A 102 -2.65 13.40 17.60
C PRO A 102 -1.60 14.28 18.31
#